data_AF-A0A212PK47-F1
#
_entry.id   AF-A0A212PK47-F1
#
_cell.length_a   1.000
_cell.length_b   1.000
_cell.length_c   1.000
_cell.angle_alpha   90.00
_cell.angle_beta   90.00
_cell.angle_gamma   90.00
#
_symmetry.space_group_name_H-M   'P 1'
#
loop_
_entity.id
_entity.type
_entity.pdbx_description
1 polymer ?
#
loop_
_entity_poly.entity_id
_entity_poly.type
_entity_poly.pdbx_seq_one_letter_code
_entity_poly.pdbx_strand_id
1 'polypeptide(L)'
;MKICNQIISVRVLLVGILLAGSAAAGPCPPTEPDEVGPFYKPNAPLRSKIGTGYVLSGVVRSSVDCRPLPNARIEFWQVGPQGEYDDAHRATIISDSRGRYQLVTHFPPPYMTRPSHIHILVQAPGYQRLITQHYPRKSARSGRFDLVLIPD
;
A
#
# COMPACT_ATOMS: atom_id res chain seq x y z
N MET A 1 43.66 -9.68 -64.62
CA MET A 1 43.93 -8.43 -63.88
C MET A 1 43.01 -8.37 -62.67
N LYS A 2 43.61 -8.33 -61.47
CA LYS A 2 43.05 -7.98 -60.15
C LYS A 2 42.03 -8.92 -59.49
N ILE A 3 42.60 -9.83 -58.70
CA ILE A 3 42.04 -10.42 -57.47
C ILE A 3 41.66 -9.27 -56.52
N CYS A 4 40.48 -9.32 -55.91
CA CYS A 4 40.15 -8.44 -54.79
C CYS A 4 39.70 -9.28 -53.59
N ASN A 5 40.64 -9.43 -52.66
CA ASN A 5 40.50 -10.10 -51.37
C ASN A 5 39.67 -9.20 -50.43
N GLN A 6 38.44 -9.60 -50.10
CA GLN A 6 37.63 -8.92 -49.09
C GLN A 6 37.90 -9.56 -47.74
N ILE A 7 38.61 -8.80 -46.89
CA ILE A 7 38.97 -9.15 -45.52
C ILE A 7 37.68 -9.10 -44.68
N ILE A 8 37.21 -10.24 -44.21
CA ILE A 8 36.08 -10.35 -43.28
C ILE A 8 36.57 -9.86 -41.90
N SER A 9 36.27 -8.60 -41.56
CA SER A 9 36.50 -8.07 -40.23
C SER A 9 35.42 -8.58 -39.27
N VAL A 10 35.69 -9.69 -38.57
CA VAL A 10 34.81 -10.20 -37.51
C VAL A 10 34.90 -9.25 -36.31
N ARG A 11 33.95 -8.32 -36.18
CA ARG A 11 33.75 -7.55 -34.95
C ARG A 11 32.95 -8.40 -33.97
N VAL A 12 33.65 -9.02 -33.02
CA VAL A 12 33.03 -9.65 -31.85
C VAL A 12 32.42 -8.54 -30.99
N LEU A 13 31.11 -8.37 -31.08
CA LEU A 13 30.36 -7.50 -30.17
C LEU A 13 30.22 -8.24 -28.84
N LEU A 14 31.03 -7.89 -27.83
CA LEU A 14 30.78 -8.33 -26.45
C LEU A 14 29.48 -7.68 -25.97
N VAL A 15 28.37 -8.40 -26.09
CA VAL A 15 27.12 -8.04 -25.40
C VAL A 15 27.30 -8.42 -23.94
N GLY A 16 27.64 -7.45 -23.11
CA GLY A 16 27.64 -7.62 -21.65
C GLY A 16 26.21 -7.90 -21.19
N ILE A 17 25.93 -9.14 -20.79
CA ILE A 17 24.67 -9.50 -20.13
C ILE A 17 24.68 -8.82 -18.77
N LEU A 18 23.97 -7.70 -18.66
CA LEU A 18 23.63 -7.09 -17.38
C LEU A 18 22.63 -8.01 -16.67
N LEU A 19 23.13 -8.96 -15.90
CA LEU A 19 22.34 -9.66 -14.89
C LEU A 19 21.94 -8.64 -13.83
N ALA A 20 20.79 -7.99 -14.02
CA ALA A 20 20.12 -7.23 -12.97
C ALA A 20 19.65 -8.22 -11.90
N GLY A 21 20.56 -8.61 -11.01
CA GLY A 21 20.23 -9.38 -9.82
C GLY A 21 19.26 -8.57 -8.98
N SER A 22 17.98 -8.95 -8.99
CA SER A 22 17.08 -8.55 -7.92
C SER A 22 17.61 -9.22 -6.66
N ALA A 23 18.30 -8.45 -5.83
CA ALA A 23 18.58 -8.86 -4.46
C ALA A 23 17.23 -9.33 -3.88
N ALA A 24 17.18 -10.59 -3.44
CA ALA A 24 16.00 -11.10 -2.75
C ALA A 24 15.76 -10.14 -1.57
N ALA A 25 14.68 -9.37 -1.64
CA ALA A 25 14.35 -8.48 -0.56
C ALA A 25 14.14 -9.36 0.68
N GLY A 26 14.89 -9.07 1.75
CA GLY A 26 14.73 -9.77 3.02
C GLY A 26 13.34 -9.53 3.61
N PRO A 27 13.02 -10.11 4.78
CA PRO A 27 11.73 -9.90 5.43
C PRO A 27 11.52 -8.42 5.79
N CYS A 28 10.26 -7.95 5.79
CA CYS A 28 9.89 -6.69 6.44
C CYS A 28 9.16 -6.96 7.75
N PRO A 29 9.39 -6.13 8.78
CA PRO A 29 8.61 -6.20 10.01
C PRO A 29 7.11 -6.15 9.70
N PRO A 30 6.31 -7.12 10.19
CA PRO A 30 4.85 -7.08 10.10
C PRO A 30 4.29 -5.78 10.66
N THR A 31 3.16 -5.32 10.12
CA THR A 31 2.44 -4.19 10.71
C THR A 31 1.75 -4.65 11.99
N GLU A 32 1.99 -3.93 13.08
CA GLU A 32 1.35 -4.21 14.36
C GLU A 32 -0.19 -4.09 14.27
N PRO A 33 -0.93 -5.04 14.86
CA PRO A 33 -2.37 -4.92 14.95
C PRO A 33 -2.77 -3.80 15.93
N ASP A 34 -3.96 -3.27 15.74
CA ASP A 34 -4.57 -2.29 16.64
C ASP A 34 -6.09 -2.58 16.75
N GLU A 35 -6.78 -1.90 17.65
CA GLU A 35 -8.17 -2.12 17.96
C GLU A 35 -9.08 -1.87 16.75
N VAL A 36 -10.05 -2.76 16.55
CA VAL A 36 -11.13 -2.57 15.57
C VAL A 36 -12.06 -1.41 15.94
N GLY A 37 -12.25 -1.18 17.25
CA GLY A 37 -13.25 -0.25 17.75
C GLY A 37 -14.71 -0.69 17.44
N PRO A 38 -15.70 0.01 18.00
CA PRO A 38 -17.10 -0.44 17.95
C PRO A 38 -17.83 -0.09 16.65
N PHE A 39 -17.19 0.67 15.74
CA PHE A 39 -17.85 1.27 14.57
C PHE A 39 -17.51 0.60 13.24
N TYR A 40 -16.86 -0.56 13.25
CA TYR A 40 -16.64 -1.32 12.02
C TYR A 40 -17.99 -1.74 11.40
N LYS A 41 -18.10 -1.55 10.09
CA LYS A 41 -19.20 -2.07 9.26
C LYS A 41 -18.55 -2.73 8.04
N PRO A 42 -18.89 -3.99 7.74
CA PRO A 42 -18.33 -4.68 6.58
C PRO A 42 -18.85 -4.08 5.28
N ASN A 43 -18.15 -4.36 4.18
CA ASN A 43 -18.57 -4.03 2.81
C ASN A 43 -18.65 -2.52 2.55
N ALA A 44 -17.65 -1.76 3.01
CA ALA A 44 -17.52 -0.36 2.64
C ALA A 44 -17.54 -0.17 1.10
N PRO A 45 -18.05 0.97 0.58
CA PRO A 45 -18.10 1.20 -0.87
C PRO A 45 -16.71 1.20 -1.51
N LEU A 46 -16.58 0.62 -2.71
CA LEU A 46 -15.34 0.66 -3.50
C LEU A 46 -15.10 2.08 -4.04
N ARG A 47 -14.20 2.84 -3.42
CA ARG A 47 -13.84 4.21 -3.79
C ARG A 47 -12.52 4.62 -3.14
N SER A 48 -11.76 5.48 -3.80
CA SER A 48 -10.49 6.01 -3.28
C SER A 48 -10.60 7.41 -2.68
N LYS A 49 -11.78 8.04 -2.72
CA LYS A 49 -12.02 9.38 -2.21
C LYS A 49 -13.27 9.43 -1.34
N ILE A 50 -13.09 9.88 -0.10
CA ILE A 50 -14.14 10.08 0.91
C ILE A 50 -14.06 11.47 1.55
N GLY A 51 -13.28 12.37 0.97
CA GLY A 51 -13.08 13.72 1.49
C GLY A 51 -11.96 14.48 0.79
N THR A 52 -11.41 15.47 1.48
CA THR A 52 -10.31 16.32 1.00
C THR A 52 -9.40 16.80 2.12
N GLY A 53 -8.13 17.07 1.80
CA GLY A 53 -7.19 17.73 2.71
C GLY A 53 -6.22 16.78 3.41
N TYR A 54 -6.42 15.47 3.28
CA TYR A 54 -5.46 14.45 3.69
C TYR A 54 -5.37 13.31 2.66
N VAL A 55 -4.15 12.87 2.36
CA VAL A 55 -3.89 11.73 1.47
C VAL A 55 -3.10 10.66 2.22
N LEU A 56 -3.70 9.51 2.45
CA LEU A 56 -3.01 8.32 2.97
C LEU A 56 -2.62 7.43 1.80
N SER A 57 -1.36 6.98 1.74
CA SER A 57 -0.90 6.05 0.71
C SER A 57 0.10 5.05 1.27
N GLY A 58 0.28 3.93 0.58
CA GLY A 58 1.24 2.91 0.99
C GLY A 58 1.35 1.79 -0.03
N VAL A 59 2.10 0.75 0.35
CA VAL A 59 2.16 -0.54 -0.34
C VAL A 59 1.73 -1.64 0.64
N VAL A 60 0.88 -2.55 0.19
CA VAL A 60 0.62 -3.81 0.90
C VAL A 60 1.74 -4.78 0.56
N ARG A 61 2.37 -5.42 1.55
CA ARG A 61 3.56 -6.26 1.39
C ARG A 61 3.46 -7.56 2.16
N SER A 62 4.21 -8.57 1.73
CA SER A 62 4.48 -9.78 2.52
C SER A 62 5.57 -9.52 3.54
N SER A 63 5.38 -9.98 4.79
CA SER A 63 6.42 -9.97 5.81
C SER A 63 7.60 -10.88 5.48
N VAL A 64 7.39 -11.91 4.65
CA VAL A 64 8.41 -12.93 4.32
C VAL A 64 9.56 -12.35 3.50
N ASP A 65 9.23 -11.55 2.48
CA ASP A 65 10.20 -11.13 1.45
C ASP A 65 9.99 -9.68 0.97
N CYS A 66 9.22 -8.87 1.72
CA CYS A 66 8.85 -7.50 1.36
C CYS A 66 8.12 -7.33 0.02
N ARG A 67 7.75 -8.41 -0.68
CA ARG A 67 7.17 -8.27 -2.01
C ARG A 67 5.79 -7.62 -1.93
N PRO A 68 5.45 -6.74 -2.88
CA PRO A 68 4.15 -6.11 -2.92
C PRO A 68 3.05 -7.15 -3.16
N LEU A 69 1.92 -6.98 -2.48
CA LEU A 69 0.74 -7.83 -2.60
C LEU A 69 -0.32 -7.12 -3.45
N PRO A 70 -0.54 -7.56 -4.71
CA PRO A 70 -1.63 -7.06 -5.52
C PRO A 70 -2.98 -7.61 -5.06
N ASN A 71 -4.06 -6.92 -5.42
CA ASN A 71 -5.43 -7.35 -5.16
C ASN A 71 -5.80 -7.54 -3.68
N ALA A 72 -5.03 -6.94 -2.76
CA ALA A 72 -5.38 -6.88 -1.35
C ALA A 72 -6.59 -5.94 -1.18
N ARG A 73 -7.61 -6.42 -0.47
CA ARG A 73 -8.79 -5.63 -0.10
C ARG A 73 -8.49 -4.85 1.17
N ILE A 74 -8.61 -3.53 1.10
CA ILE A 74 -8.32 -2.61 2.21
C ILE A 74 -9.58 -1.82 2.53
N GLU A 75 -10.14 -1.99 3.71
CA GLU A 75 -11.29 -1.23 4.20
C GLU A 75 -10.85 -0.16 5.18
N PHE A 76 -11.38 1.06 5.01
CA PHE A 76 -11.11 2.23 5.83
C PHE A 76 -12.41 2.72 6.48
N TRP A 77 -12.32 3.12 7.74
CA TRP A 77 -13.36 3.89 8.42
C TRP A 77 -12.72 4.91 9.35
N GLN A 78 -13.35 6.07 9.45
CA GLN A 78 -12.93 7.16 10.32
C GLN A 78 -14.14 8.02 10.67
N VAL A 79 -13.96 8.91 11.64
CA VAL A 79 -14.87 10.03 11.85
C VAL A 79 -14.78 11.03 10.70
N GLY A 80 -15.92 11.67 10.40
CA GLY A 80 -15.99 12.84 9.53
C GLY A 80 -15.47 14.12 10.20
N PRO A 81 -15.48 15.27 9.49
CA PRO A 81 -15.00 16.55 10.01
C PRO A 81 -15.66 17.01 11.32
N GLN A 82 -16.87 16.54 11.59
CA GLN A 82 -17.70 16.85 12.76
C GLN A 82 -17.38 15.95 13.96
N GLY A 83 -16.49 14.96 13.78
CA GLY A 83 -16.11 14.02 14.84
C GLY A 83 -17.06 12.83 14.99
N GLU A 84 -17.95 12.61 14.02
CA GLU A 84 -18.93 11.52 14.06
C GLU A 84 -18.60 10.43 13.03
N TYR A 85 -18.88 9.17 13.37
CA TYR A 85 -18.82 8.06 12.44
C TYR A 85 -20.07 8.03 11.57
N ASP A 86 -19.89 7.96 10.26
CA ASP A 86 -20.98 7.85 9.29
C ASP A 86 -20.63 6.84 8.18
N ASP A 87 -21.49 6.71 7.17
CA ASP A 87 -21.23 5.86 6.01
C ASP A 87 -20.50 6.62 4.88
N ALA A 88 -20.50 7.95 4.92
CA ALA A 88 -19.81 8.81 3.96
C ALA A 88 -18.28 8.72 4.08
N HIS A 89 -17.75 8.37 5.25
CA HIS A 89 -16.31 8.25 5.56
C HIS A 89 -15.82 6.79 5.64
N ARG A 90 -16.39 5.93 4.80
CA ARG A 90 -16.00 4.51 4.65
C ARG A 90 -15.58 4.20 3.22
N ALA A 91 -14.48 3.48 3.06
CA ALA A 91 -13.95 3.14 1.73
C ALA A 91 -13.43 1.72 1.69
N THR A 92 -13.57 1.07 0.54
CA THR A 92 -12.74 -0.05 0.14
C THR A 92 -11.82 0.38 -1.00
N ILE A 93 -10.56 0.00 -0.92
CA ILE A 93 -9.59 0.08 -2.01
C ILE A 93 -9.02 -1.31 -2.26
N ILE A 94 -8.80 -1.64 -3.55
CA ILE A 94 -8.05 -2.82 -3.96
C ILE A 94 -6.64 -2.38 -4.34
N SER A 95 -5.61 -3.02 -3.77
CA SER A 95 -4.23 -2.68 -4.10
C SER A 95 -3.91 -3.01 -5.56
N ASP A 96 -3.11 -2.16 -6.21
CA ASP A 96 -2.76 -2.34 -7.61
C ASP A 96 -1.71 -3.44 -7.85
N SER A 97 -1.29 -3.66 -9.10
CA SER A 97 -0.31 -4.69 -9.49
C SER A 97 1.06 -4.56 -8.80
N ARG A 98 1.35 -3.40 -8.21
CA ARG A 98 2.58 -3.13 -7.43
C ARG A 98 2.24 -2.96 -5.94
N GLY A 99 1.10 -3.47 -5.49
CA GLY A 99 0.61 -3.44 -4.12
C GLY A 99 0.23 -2.06 -3.59
N ARG A 100 0.18 -1.02 -4.43
CA ARG A 100 -0.09 0.34 -3.94
C ARG A 100 -1.56 0.56 -3.65
N TYR A 101 -1.81 1.43 -2.68
CA TYR A 101 -3.12 2.01 -2.41
C TYR A 101 -3.01 3.51 -2.11
N GLN A 102 -4.11 4.24 -2.33
CA GLN A 102 -4.23 5.65 -1.95
C GLN A 102 -5.67 5.97 -1.57
N LEU A 103 -5.84 6.57 -0.40
CA LEU A 103 -7.08 7.14 0.10
C LEU A 103 -6.96 8.66 0.16
N VAL A 104 -7.90 9.37 -0.45
CA VAL A 104 -8.10 10.81 -0.29
C VAL A 104 -9.25 11.05 0.66
N THR A 105 -9.00 11.73 1.78
CA THR A 105 -9.95 11.90 2.89
C THR A 105 -9.78 13.25 3.58
N HIS A 106 -10.65 13.54 4.55
CA HIS A 106 -10.45 14.61 5.51
C HIS A 106 -9.42 14.20 6.56
N PHE A 107 -8.70 15.18 7.11
CA PHE A 107 -7.92 14.95 8.33
C PHE A 107 -8.92 14.62 9.47
N PRO A 108 -8.85 13.42 10.09
CA PRO A 108 -9.81 13.07 11.13
C PRO A 108 -9.55 13.91 12.38
N PRO A 109 -10.55 14.62 12.94
CA PRO A 109 -10.40 15.20 14.27
C PRO A 109 -10.13 14.09 15.31
N PRO A 110 -9.51 14.43 16.46
CA PRO A 110 -9.48 13.51 17.59
C PRO A 110 -10.91 13.19 18.06
N TYR A 111 -11.10 11.99 18.59
CA TYR A 111 -12.41 11.50 19.02
C TYR A 111 -12.31 11.02 20.47
N MET A 112 -13.14 11.60 21.34
CA MET A 112 -13.09 11.37 22.80
C MET A 112 -11.65 11.56 23.33
N THR A 113 -11.09 10.53 23.96
CA THR A 113 -9.73 10.53 24.51
C THR A 113 -8.68 10.00 23.51
N ARG A 114 -9.09 9.63 22.29
CA ARG A 114 -8.20 9.04 21.28
C ARG A 114 -7.64 10.11 20.34
N PRO A 115 -6.36 10.02 19.95
CA PRO A 115 -5.77 10.93 18.97
C PRO A 115 -6.44 10.77 17.60
N SER A 116 -6.18 11.68 16.66
CA SER A 116 -6.60 11.52 15.26
C SER A 116 -6.14 10.17 14.70
N HIS A 117 -7.06 9.39 14.15
CA HIS A 117 -6.77 8.07 13.57
C HIS A 117 -7.67 7.74 12.38
N ILE A 118 -7.20 6.85 11.53
CA ILE A 118 -7.96 6.20 10.45
C ILE A 118 -7.84 4.70 10.69
N HIS A 119 -8.96 4.02 10.87
CA HIS A 119 -8.94 2.57 11.01
C HIS A 119 -8.79 1.88 9.66
N ILE A 120 -8.12 0.72 9.67
CA ILE A 120 -7.77 -0.04 8.48
C ILE A 120 -8.00 -1.52 8.76
N LEU A 121 -8.69 -2.20 7.86
CA LEU A 121 -8.75 -3.66 7.79
C LEU A 121 -8.19 -4.09 6.44
N VAL A 122 -7.27 -5.06 6.45
CA VAL A 122 -6.60 -5.56 5.24
C VAL A 122 -6.79 -7.06 5.14
N GLN A 123 -7.13 -7.52 3.94
CA GLN A 123 -7.21 -8.93 3.59
C GLN A 123 -6.53 -9.18 2.24
N ALA A 124 -5.74 -10.24 2.15
CA ALA A 124 -5.18 -10.73 0.90
C ALA A 124 -5.24 -12.27 0.89
N PRO A 125 -5.37 -12.93 -0.28
CA PRO A 125 -5.39 -14.39 -0.35
C PRO A 125 -4.11 -15.01 0.21
N GLY A 126 -4.24 -15.93 1.17
CA GLY A 126 -3.11 -16.62 1.83
C GLY A 126 -2.39 -15.79 2.88
N TYR A 127 -3.01 -14.73 3.39
CA TYR A 127 -2.48 -13.87 4.44
C TYR A 127 -3.51 -13.63 5.52
N GLN A 128 -3.02 -13.55 6.75
CA GLN A 128 -3.81 -13.24 7.93
C GLN A 128 -4.48 -11.89 7.75
N ARG A 129 -5.75 -11.82 8.16
CA ARG A 129 -6.48 -10.56 8.25
C ARG A 129 -5.77 -9.66 9.26
N LEU A 130 -5.42 -8.45 8.83
CA LEU A 130 -4.86 -7.42 9.70
C LEU A 130 -5.92 -6.35 9.98
N ILE A 131 -6.08 -5.98 11.25
CA ILE A 131 -6.78 -4.77 11.68
C ILE A 131 -5.74 -3.88 12.36
N THR A 132 -5.66 -2.63 11.95
CA THR A 132 -4.69 -1.66 12.47
C THR A 132 -5.22 -0.23 12.32
N GLN A 133 -4.43 0.76 12.73
CA GLN A 133 -4.80 2.17 12.65
C GLN A 133 -3.62 3.00 12.14
N HIS A 134 -3.92 3.96 11.26
CA HIS A 134 -2.98 5.01 10.89
C HIS A 134 -3.22 6.24 11.76
N TYR A 135 -2.15 6.82 12.31
CA TYR A 135 -2.21 8.02 13.17
C TYR A 135 -1.55 9.21 12.44
N PRO A 136 -2.35 10.10 11.81
CA PRO A 136 -1.82 11.27 11.12
C PRO A 136 -1.05 12.21 12.05
N ARG A 137 0.12 12.67 11.61
CA ARG A 137 0.82 13.78 12.28
C ARG A 137 0.00 15.06 12.13
N LYS A 138 -0.13 15.82 13.23
CA LYS A 138 -0.84 17.11 13.23
C LYS A 138 -0.30 18.02 12.12
N SER A 139 -1.20 18.71 11.42
CA SER A 139 -0.92 19.60 10.28
C SER A 139 -0.38 18.94 9.01
N ALA A 140 -0.13 17.62 9.01
CA ALA A 140 0.25 16.93 7.78
C ALA A 140 -0.92 16.86 6.80
N ARG A 141 -0.62 17.02 5.51
CA ARG A 141 -1.58 16.86 4.40
C ARG A 141 -1.51 15.48 3.74
N SER A 142 -0.54 14.67 4.15
CA SER A 142 -0.37 13.31 3.66
C SER A 142 0.28 12.41 4.70
N GLY A 143 0.09 11.10 4.53
CA GLY A 143 0.74 10.05 5.31
C GLY A 143 1.19 8.92 4.40
N ARG A 144 2.30 8.28 4.78
CA ARG A 144 2.76 7.04 4.19
C ARG A 144 2.60 5.92 5.22
N PHE A 145 1.93 4.84 4.84
CA PHE A 145 1.75 3.68 5.72
C PHE A 145 1.76 2.38 4.92
N ASP A 146 2.91 1.70 4.89
CA ASP A 146 2.98 0.38 4.25
C ASP A 146 2.31 -0.66 5.19
N LEU A 147 1.51 -1.55 4.62
CA LEU A 147 0.72 -2.56 5.32
C LEU A 147 1.38 -3.92 5.07
N VAL A 148 2.07 -4.45 6.07
CA VAL A 148 2.85 -5.69 5.96
C VAL A 148 2.08 -6.83 6.59
N LEU A 149 1.67 -7.80 5.77
CA LEU A 149 0.84 -8.93 6.18
C LEU A 149 1.67 -10.18 6.45
N ILE A 150 1.22 -10.96 7.42
CA ILE A 150 1.76 -12.27 7.78
C ILE A 150 1.01 -13.35 6.96
N PRO A 151 1.69 -14.32 6.34
CA PRO A 151 1.00 -15.45 5.69
C PRO A 151 0.11 -16.25 6.66
N ASP A 152 -0.96 -16.84 6.14
CA ASP A 152 -1.82 -17.77 6.89
C ASP A 152 -1.13 -19.11 7.21
#